data_AF-A0A922WTS4-F1
#
_entry.id   AF-A0A922WTS4-F1
#
_cell.length_a   1.000
_cell.length_b   1.000
_cell.length_c   1.000
_cell.angle_alpha   90.00
_cell.angle_beta   90.00
_cell.angle_gamma   90.00
#
_symmetry.space_group_name_H-M   'P 1'
#
loop_
_entity.id
_entity.type
_entity.pdbx_description
1 polymer ?
#
loop_
_entity_poly.entity_id
_entity_poly.type
_entity_poly.pdbx_seq_one_letter_code
_entity_poly.pdbx_strand_id
1 'polypeptide(L)'
;MARRTFFSFHYQPDVWRAWNVRNSWVVQNEKESEGFFDGSVFESKKRESDDALKRFLTDGLKNTSVTCVLTGSATASRRWVRYEIARSVLKGNGLLTVDIHGVKDEDGKTSAKGSDPLASMGLYLLDEKIYLAENNAGKWVKYSDYSLAIPAGQIWLPKPTSNAVVPLSKHCLRYDYSAEDGRKNLGSWIESAAKAAGR
;
A
#
# COMPACT_ATOMS: atom_id res chain seq x y z
N MET A 1 4.57 13.86 -17.26
CA MET A 1 5.55 13.91 -16.15
C MET A 1 5.72 12.50 -15.60
N ALA A 2 6.93 12.08 -15.23
CA ALA A 2 7.14 10.73 -14.68
C ALA A 2 6.42 10.56 -13.33
N ARG A 3 5.71 9.44 -13.15
CA ARG A 3 5.00 9.12 -11.91
C ARG A 3 5.95 8.42 -10.94
N ARG A 4 6.11 8.96 -9.74
CA ARG A 4 6.84 8.32 -8.62
C ARG A 4 5.88 7.42 -7.84
N THR A 5 6.15 6.12 -7.82
CA THR A 5 5.31 5.13 -7.13
C THR A 5 6.03 4.58 -5.90
N PHE A 6 5.38 4.61 -4.75
CA PHE A 6 5.80 3.86 -3.57
C PHE A 6 5.31 2.42 -3.68
N PHE A 7 6.19 1.44 -3.50
CA PHE A 7 5.80 0.03 -3.44
C PHE A 7 5.83 -0.47 -2.00
N SER A 8 4.68 -0.95 -1.52
CA SER A 8 4.47 -1.51 -0.18
C SER A 8 4.32 -3.02 -0.29
N PHE A 9 5.07 -3.80 0.50
CA PHE A 9 5.05 -5.27 0.45
C PHE A 9 5.60 -5.91 1.74
N HIS A 10 5.42 -7.23 1.88
CA HIS A 10 5.98 -7.97 3.02
C HIS A 10 7.40 -8.48 2.69
N TYR A 11 8.41 -7.76 3.20
CA TYR A 11 9.82 -7.99 2.87
C TYR A 11 10.27 -9.46 2.78
N GLN A 12 10.26 -10.22 3.88
CA GLN A 12 10.94 -11.53 3.91
C GLN A 12 10.47 -12.54 2.84
N PRO A 13 9.16 -12.84 2.66
CA PRO A 13 8.73 -13.79 1.63
C PRO A 13 8.53 -13.17 0.24
N ASP A 14 8.29 -11.85 0.15
CA ASP A 14 7.86 -11.22 -1.10
C ASP A 14 8.94 -10.33 -1.75
N VAL A 15 10.11 -10.09 -1.14
CA VAL A 15 11.15 -9.20 -1.71
C VAL A 15 11.58 -9.62 -3.12
N TRP A 16 11.82 -10.92 -3.37
CA TRP A 16 12.17 -11.43 -4.69
C TRP A 16 11.05 -11.26 -5.73
N ARG A 17 9.81 -11.52 -5.30
CA ARG A 17 8.60 -11.35 -6.13
C ARG A 17 8.39 -9.87 -6.48
N ALA A 18 8.49 -9.00 -5.49
CA ALA A 18 8.39 -7.57 -5.62
C ALA A 18 9.51 -7.01 -6.51
N TRP A 19 10.73 -7.54 -6.42
CA TRP A 19 11.84 -7.11 -7.28
C TRP A 19 11.62 -7.51 -8.75
N ASN A 20 11.11 -8.72 -9.02
CA ASN A 20 10.70 -9.12 -10.37
C ASN A 20 9.61 -8.19 -10.97
N VAL A 21 8.63 -7.79 -10.14
CA VAL A 21 7.56 -6.84 -10.52
C VAL A 21 8.09 -5.40 -10.71
N ARG A 22 9.10 -4.99 -9.92
CA ARG A 22 9.77 -3.69 -10.09
C ARG A 22 10.58 -3.63 -11.37
N ASN A 23 11.39 -4.65 -11.62
CA ASN A 23 12.33 -4.67 -12.74
C ASN A 23 11.60 -4.68 -14.08
N SER A 24 10.44 -5.36 -14.18
CA SER A 24 9.59 -5.28 -15.36
C SER A 24 9.03 -3.87 -15.59
N TRP A 25 8.64 -3.16 -14.53
CA TRP A 25 8.06 -1.82 -14.59
C TRP A 25 9.08 -0.74 -14.96
N VAL A 26 10.23 -0.70 -14.27
CA VAL A 26 11.29 0.31 -14.45
C VAL A 26 11.86 0.24 -15.87
N VAL A 27 12.24 -0.98 -16.32
CA VAL A 27 12.88 -1.19 -17.64
C VAL A 27 11.98 -0.81 -18.81
N GLN A 28 10.66 -0.90 -18.67
CA GLN A 28 9.72 -0.58 -19.74
C GLN A 28 9.30 0.89 -19.82
N ASN A 29 9.53 1.70 -18.78
CA ASN A 29 8.82 2.98 -18.63
C ASN A 29 9.69 4.18 -18.25
N GLU A 30 10.99 3.99 -17.94
CA GLU A 30 11.87 5.05 -17.40
C GLU A 30 11.27 5.74 -16.13
N LYS A 31 10.48 4.99 -15.34
CA LYS A 31 9.77 5.52 -14.17
C LYS A 31 10.56 5.28 -12.87
N GLU A 32 10.49 6.27 -11.99
CA GLU A 32 11.14 6.25 -10.68
C GLU A 32 10.27 5.52 -9.64
N SER A 33 10.90 4.65 -8.83
CA SER A 33 10.24 3.82 -7.80
C SER A 33 10.84 4.05 -6.42
N GLU A 34 9.97 4.15 -5.42
CA GLU A 34 10.29 4.22 -3.99
C GLU A 34 9.75 2.99 -3.25
N GLY A 35 10.15 2.77 -1.99
CA GLY A 35 9.66 1.67 -1.14
C GLY A 35 10.46 0.37 -1.25
N PHE A 36 11.35 0.25 -2.24
CA PHE A 36 12.37 -0.79 -2.33
C PHE A 36 13.64 -0.39 -1.57
N PHE A 37 13.57 -0.48 -0.25
CA PHE A 37 14.69 -0.25 0.65
C PHE A 37 15.57 -1.50 0.76
N ASP A 38 16.83 -1.31 1.15
CA ASP A 38 17.66 -2.42 1.58
C ASP A 38 17.08 -3.03 2.87
N GLY A 39 16.93 -4.35 2.93
CA GLY A 39 16.39 -5.05 4.09
C GLY A 39 17.21 -4.82 5.37
N SER A 40 18.53 -4.58 5.24
CA SER A 40 19.40 -4.19 6.35
C SER A 40 19.07 -2.79 6.87
N VAL A 41 18.73 -1.84 5.99
CA VAL A 41 18.30 -0.48 6.39
C VAL A 41 16.96 -0.55 7.10
N PHE A 42 15.99 -1.30 6.56
CA PHE A 42 14.68 -1.49 7.20
C PHE A 42 14.81 -2.12 8.60
N GLU A 43 15.56 -3.23 8.72
CA GLU A 43 15.78 -3.88 10.02
C GLU A 43 16.65 -3.04 10.97
N SER A 44 17.57 -2.20 10.48
CA SER A 44 18.31 -1.25 11.32
C SER A 44 17.38 -0.20 11.94
N LYS A 45 16.48 0.39 11.15
CA LYS A 45 15.52 1.40 11.62
C LYS A 45 14.49 0.80 12.59
N LYS A 46 14.09 -0.45 12.34
CA LYS A 46 13.25 -1.26 13.24
C LYS A 46 13.92 -1.57 14.59
N ARG A 47 15.25 -1.75 14.61
CA ARG A 47 16.04 -1.93 15.85
C ARG A 47 16.30 -0.62 16.59
N GLU A 48 16.36 0.50 15.87
CA GLU A 48 16.56 1.84 16.43
C GLU A 48 15.35 2.30 17.24
N SER A 49 14.16 2.40 16.62
CA SER A 49 12.88 2.59 17.31
C SER A 49 11.69 2.52 16.34
N ASP A 50 10.49 2.25 16.88
CA ASP A 50 9.23 2.38 16.13
C ASP A 50 9.08 3.76 15.47
N ASP A 51 9.46 4.85 16.16
CA ASP A 51 9.37 6.21 15.63
C ASP A 51 10.41 6.51 14.54
N ALA A 52 11.63 5.97 14.64
CA ALA A 52 12.63 6.05 13.58
C ALA A 52 12.15 5.36 12.31
N LEU A 53 11.54 4.18 12.43
CA LEU A 53 10.94 3.46 11.31
C LEU A 53 9.71 4.19 10.73
N LYS A 54 8.82 4.72 11.58
CA LYS A 54 7.69 5.57 11.15
C LYS A 54 8.14 6.78 10.34
N ARG A 55 9.21 7.46 10.75
CA ARG A 55 9.81 8.60 10.02
C ARG A 55 10.36 8.14 8.68
N PHE A 56 11.21 7.11 8.67
CA PHE A 56 11.80 6.52 7.46
C PHE A 56 10.75 6.15 6.39
N LEU A 57 9.69 5.44 6.78
CA LEU A 57 8.60 5.09 5.86
C LEU A 57 7.79 6.30 5.38
N THR A 58 7.58 7.29 6.26
CA THR A 58 6.91 8.55 5.88
C THR A 58 7.74 9.38 4.91
N ASP A 59 9.06 9.35 5.05
CA ASP A 59 9.99 10.08 4.19
C ASP A 59 10.03 9.49 2.78
N GLY A 60 10.08 8.16 2.65
CA GLY A 60 9.96 7.49 1.34
C GLY A 60 8.65 7.77 0.61
N LEU A 61 7.57 8.10 1.33
CA LEU A 61 6.30 8.51 0.72
C LEU A 61 6.30 9.95 0.19
N LYS A 62 7.16 10.86 0.69
CA LYS A 62 7.08 12.32 0.43
C LYS A 62 6.95 12.68 -1.05
N ASN A 63 7.77 12.06 -1.89
CA ASN A 63 7.89 12.41 -3.32
C ASN A 63 7.02 11.56 -4.26
N THR A 64 6.16 10.69 -3.73
CA THR A 64 5.36 9.75 -4.55
C THR A 64 3.95 10.28 -4.84
N SER A 65 3.31 9.84 -5.92
CA SER A 65 1.90 10.16 -6.22
C SER A 65 0.96 8.98 -6.00
N VAL A 66 1.49 7.76 -6.00
CA VAL A 66 0.74 6.50 -5.89
C VAL A 66 1.47 5.56 -4.93
N THR A 67 0.69 4.77 -4.19
CA THR A 67 1.16 3.66 -3.36
C THR A 67 0.57 2.37 -3.89
N CYS A 68 1.43 1.50 -4.41
CA CYS A 68 1.09 0.18 -4.94
C CYS A 68 1.40 -0.89 -3.91
N VAL A 69 0.38 -1.61 -3.42
CA VAL A 69 0.55 -2.65 -2.40
C VAL A 69 0.69 -4.01 -3.08
N LEU A 70 1.93 -4.49 -3.18
CA LEU A 70 2.24 -5.80 -3.76
C LEU A 70 1.93 -6.91 -2.73
N THR A 71 0.89 -7.68 -3.01
CA THR A 71 0.26 -8.59 -2.06
C THR A 71 0.63 -10.06 -2.32
N GLY A 72 1.54 -10.57 -1.50
CA GLY A 72 1.69 -12.00 -1.22
C GLY A 72 0.76 -12.48 -0.09
N SER A 73 0.91 -13.74 0.32
CA SER A 73 0.00 -14.46 1.23
C SER A 73 -0.28 -13.74 2.57
N ALA A 74 0.74 -13.14 3.18
CA ALA A 74 0.67 -12.57 4.53
C ALA A 74 0.60 -11.04 4.58
N THR A 75 0.64 -10.35 3.44
CA THR A 75 0.86 -8.90 3.33
C THR A 75 -0.14 -8.05 4.13
N ALA A 76 -1.43 -8.38 4.05
CA ALA A 76 -2.51 -7.67 4.76
C ALA A 76 -2.41 -7.72 6.30
N SER A 77 -1.64 -8.66 6.85
CA SER A 77 -1.39 -8.79 8.29
C SER A 77 -0.22 -7.95 8.80
N ARG A 78 0.55 -7.31 7.92
CA ARG A 78 1.78 -6.60 8.31
C ARG A 78 1.48 -5.19 8.79
N ARG A 79 1.83 -4.90 10.06
CA ARG A 79 1.73 -3.58 10.69
C ARG A 79 2.31 -2.46 9.82
N TRP A 80 3.51 -2.66 9.27
CA TRP A 80 4.18 -1.63 8.46
C TRP A 80 3.54 -1.41 7.09
N VAL A 81 2.95 -2.43 6.46
CA VAL A 81 2.10 -2.25 5.26
C VAL A 81 0.85 -1.44 5.60
N ARG A 82 0.18 -1.74 6.72
CA ARG A 82 -0.96 -0.95 7.21
C ARG A 82 -0.57 0.51 7.49
N TYR A 83 0.64 0.73 8.01
CA TYR A 83 1.21 2.06 8.22
C TYR A 83 1.47 2.80 6.91
N GLU A 84 2.09 2.17 5.93
CA GLU A 84 2.32 2.75 4.60
C GLU A 84 1.00 3.11 3.91
N ILE A 85 -0.02 2.26 3.99
CA ILE A 85 -1.39 2.54 3.53
C ILE A 85 -1.99 3.75 4.28
N ALA A 86 -1.95 3.75 5.61
CA ALA A 86 -2.46 4.84 6.44
C ALA A 86 -1.80 6.19 6.10
N ARG A 87 -0.46 6.22 6.00
CA ARG A 87 0.29 7.42 5.59
C ARG A 87 -0.02 7.84 4.16
N SER A 88 -0.28 6.90 3.26
CA SER A 88 -0.68 7.17 1.88
C SER A 88 -2.07 7.80 1.80
N VAL A 89 -3.03 7.36 2.62
CA VAL A 89 -4.35 8.02 2.75
C VAL A 89 -4.19 9.45 3.26
N LEU A 90 -3.44 9.66 4.35
CA LEU A 90 -3.19 11.00 4.92
C LEU A 90 -2.49 11.94 3.94
N LYS A 91 -1.59 11.41 3.11
CA LYS A 91 -0.88 12.17 2.08
C LYS A 91 -1.75 12.45 0.84
N GLY A 92 -2.84 11.70 0.66
CA GLY A 92 -3.66 11.72 -0.55
C GLY A 92 -2.95 11.10 -1.75
N ASN A 93 -2.20 10.00 -1.57
CA ASN A 93 -1.67 9.20 -2.68
C ASN A 93 -2.82 8.38 -3.31
N GLY A 94 -2.71 8.09 -4.62
CA GLY A 94 -3.50 7.03 -5.25
C GLY A 94 -3.15 5.66 -4.63
N LEU A 95 -4.13 4.76 -4.56
CA LEU A 95 -3.98 3.44 -3.92
C LEU A 95 -4.47 2.33 -4.86
N LEU A 96 -3.69 1.24 -4.92
CA LEU A 96 -4.06 0.00 -5.60
C LEU A 96 -3.41 -1.21 -4.90
N THR A 97 -4.07 -2.35 -5.01
CA THR A 97 -3.54 -3.66 -4.62
C THR A 97 -3.12 -4.43 -5.88
N VAL A 98 -1.96 -5.07 -5.88
CA VAL A 98 -1.51 -5.97 -6.96
C VAL A 98 -1.07 -7.29 -6.36
N ASP A 99 -1.78 -8.37 -6.65
CA ASP A 99 -1.43 -9.71 -6.16
C ASP A 99 -0.19 -10.25 -6.87
N ILE A 100 0.82 -10.65 -6.09
CA ILE A 100 2.13 -11.13 -6.56
C ILE A 100 2.39 -12.61 -6.21
N HIS A 101 1.38 -13.29 -5.71
CA HIS A 101 1.47 -14.68 -5.26
C HIS A 101 1.94 -15.65 -6.37
N GLY A 102 1.62 -15.38 -7.65
CA GLY A 102 2.04 -16.18 -8.80
C GLY A 102 3.45 -15.92 -9.38
N VAL A 103 4.28 -15.00 -8.84
CA VAL A 103 5.25 -14.23 -9.66
C VAL A 103 6.42 -14.91 -10.42
N LYS A 104 7.51 -15.45 -9.87
CA LYS A 104 7.78 -16.35 -8.72
C LYS A 104 8.78 -15.77 -7.69
N ASP A 105 9.19 -16.59 -6.71
CA ASP A 105 10.36 -16.36 -5.84
C ASP A 105 11.67 -16.96 -6.42
N GLU A 106 12.77 -16.90 -5.64
CA GLU A 106 14.12 -17.36 -6.04
C GLU A 106 14.22 -18.87 -6.27
N ASP A 107 13.46 -19.67 -5.51
CA ASP A 107 13.31 -21.12 -5.71
C ASP A 107 12.47 -21.45 -6.96
N GLY A 108 11.93 -20.44 -7.65
CA GLY A 108 11.03 -20.61 -8.78
C GLY A 108 9.63 -21.11 -8.38
N LYS A 109 9.22 -20.94 -7.13
CA LYS A 109 7.92 -21.37 -6.59
C LYS A 109 6.89 -20.24 -6.62
N THR A 110 5.61 -20.59 -6.51
CA THR A 110 4.50 -19.66 -6.28
C THR A 110 4.02 -19.77 -4.83
N SER A 111 3.21 -18.81 -4.37
CA SER A 111 2.61 -18.80 -3.04
C SER A 111 1.09 -18.75 -3.13
N ALA A 112 0.40 -18.98 -2.01
CA ALA A 112 -1.04 -18.81 -1.92
C ALA A 112 -1.46 -17.33 -2.03
N LYS A 113 -2.62 -17.06 -2.65
CA LYS A 113 -3.19 -15.70 -2.75
C LYS A 113 -3.59 -15.18 -1.37
N GLY A 114 -3.16 -13.97 -1.03
CA GLY A 114 -3.45 -13.33 0.26
C GLY A 114 -4.81 -12.61 0.31
N SER A 115 -5.21 -12.20 1.51
CA SER A 115 -6.28 -11.22 1.71
C SER A 115 -5.86 -9.84 1.18
N ASP A 116 -6.83 -9.02 0.76
CA ASP A 116 -6.57 -7.65 0.31
C ASP A 116 -6.18 -6.73 1.50
N PRO A 117 -4.99 -6.09 1.48
CA PRO A 117 -4.60 -5.10 2.48
C PRO A 117 -5.54 -3.90 2.54
N LEU A 118 -6.11 -3.48 1.40
CA LEU A 118 -7.06 -2.36 1.33
C LEU A 118 -8.47 -2.73 1.82
N ALA A 119 -8.81 -4.03 1.88
CA ALA A 119 -9.99 -4.51 2.60
C ALA A 119 -9.77 -4.62 4.12
N SER A 120 -8.51 -4.62 4.56
CA SER A 120 -8.12 -4.70 5.97
C SER A 120 -7.94 -3.33 6.65
N MET A 121 -8.09 -2.25 5.89
CA MET A 121 -8.04 -0.86 6.33
C MET A 121 -9.31 -0.14 5.88
N GLY A 122 -9.77 0.88 6.62
CA GLY A 122 -10.97 1.62 6.28
C GLY A 122 -11.09 2.97 6.97
N LEU A 123 -12.15 3.70 6.61
CA LEU A 123 -12.48 5.01 7.14
C LEU A 123 -13.86 5.00 7.81
N TYR A 124 -14.02 5.75 8.90
CA TYR A 124 -15.32 5.96 9.55
C TYR A 124 -15.47 7.42 10.01
N LEU A 125 -16.72 7.87 10.16
CA LEU A 125 -17.07 9.19 10.68
C LEU A 125 -17.46 9.09 12.15
N LEU A 126 -16.89 9.95 12.99
CA LEU A 126 -17.24 10.11 14.40
C LEU A 126 -17.09 11.60 14.76
N ASP A 127 -18.11 12.20 15.35
CA ASP A 127 -18.12 13.62 15.77
C ASP A 127 -17.65 14.57 14.64
N GLU A 128 -18.25 14.40 13.45
CA GLU A 128 -17.95 15.11 12.19
C GLU A 128 -16.51 14.96 11.66
N LYS A 129 -15.70 14.13 12.31
CA LYS A 129 -14.29 13.87 11.98
C LYS A 129 -14.11 12.47 11.41
N ILE A 130 -13.21 12.36 10.43
CA ILE A 130 -12.92 11.08 9.77
C ILE A 130 -11.68 10.46 10.42
N TYR A 131 -11.74 9.17 10.71
CA TYR A 131 -10.66 8.41 11.34
C TYR A 131 -10.33 7.14 10.55
N LEU A 132 -9.10 6.65 10.73
CA LEU A 132 -8.66 5.34 10.22
C LEU A 132 -9.10 4.21 11.15
N ALA A 133 -9.55 3.11 10.56
CA ALA A 133 -9.77 1.84 11.22
C ALA A 133 -8.97 0.72 10.54
N GLU A 134 -8.62 -0.30 11.32
CA GLU A 134 -8.01 -1.53 10.83
C GLU A 134 -8.85 -2.76 11.22
N ASN A 135 -8.83 -3.79 10.39
CA ASN A 135 -9.48 -5.06 10.68
C ASN A 135 -8.52 -5.95 11.47
N ASN A 136 -8.91 -6.33 12.68
CA ASN A 136 -8.21 -7.27 13.54
C ASN A 136 -9.09 -8.50 13.76
N ALA A 137 -8.71 -9.63 13.15
CA ALA A 137 -9.43 -10.91 13.23
C ALA A 137 -10.96 -10.80 12.98
N GLY A 138 -11.35 -10.07 11.92
CA GLY A 138 -12.75 -9.85 11.53
C GLY A 138 -13.42 -8.67 12.22
N LYS A 139 -12.85 -8.11 13.29
CA LYS A 139 -13.40 -6.96 14.02
C LYS A 139 -12.71 -5.67 13.58
N TRP A 140 -13.51 -4.64 13.28
CA TRP A 140 -12.98 -3.30 13.05
C TRP A 140 -12.61 -2.62 14.37
N VAL A 141 -11.40 -2.09 14.44
CA VAL A 141 -10.90 -1.30 15.57
C VAL A 141 -10.29 0.00 15.08
N LYS A 142 -10.23 1.03 15.93
CA LYS A 142 -9.52 2.28 15.63
C LYS A 142 -8.06 1.98 15.32
N TYR A 143 -7.52 2.58 14.26
CA TYR A 143 -6.13 2.37 13.87
C TYR A 143 -5.17 2.90 14.95
N SER A 144 -4.25 2.04 15.38
CA SER A 144 -3.43 2.28 16.57
C SER A 144 -2.23 3.20 16.31
N ASP A 145 -1.56 3.04 15.16
CA ASP A 145 -0.35 3.81 14.82
C ASP A 145 -0.61 5.25 14.32
N TYR A 146 -1.87 5.59 14.05
CA TYR A 146 -2.33 6.97 13.84
C TYR A 146 -3.78 7.13 14.35
N SER A 147 -3.92 7.73 15.52
CA SER A 147 -5.19 7.84 16.25
C SER A 147 -5.90 9.19 16.12
N LEU A 148 -5.30 10.16 15.42
CA LEU A 148 -5.86 11.48 15.20
C LEU A 148 -6.94 11.46 14.10
N ALA A 149 -7.78 12.50 14.07
CA ALA A 149 -8.66 12.75 12.94
C ALA A 149 -7.83 13.09 11.69
N ILE A 150 -8.27 12.63 10.53
CA ILE A 150 -7.68 13.02 9.26
C ILE A 150 -8.08 14.48 8.96
N PRO A 151 -7.11 15.37 8.65
CA PRO A 151 -7.42 16.76 8.29
C PRO A 151 -8.38 16.88 7.10
N ALA A 152 -9.31 17.84 7.19
CA ALA A 152 -10.23 18.15 6.11
C ALA A 152 -9.45 18.54 4.84
N GLY A 153 -9.88 18.00 3.69
CA GLY A 153 -9.24 18.24 2.38
C GLY A 153 -8.07 17.31 2.02
N GLN A 154 -7.60 16.44 2.92
CA GLN A 154 -6.54 15.48 2.61
C GLN A 154 -7.04 14.15 2.01
N ILE A 155 -8.34 13.87 2.11
CA ILE A 155 -8.96 12.62 1.63
C ILE A 155 -9.58 12.86 0.24
N TRP A 156 -9.07 12.17 -0.78
CA TRP A 156 -9.68 12.11 -2.12
C TRP A 156 -10.80 11.06 -2.22
N LEU A 157 -10.80 10.08 -1.31
CA LEU A 157 -11.83 9.05 -1.21
C LEU A 157 -13.19 9.63 -0.78
N PRO A 158 -14.33 9.03 -1.18
CA PRO A 158 -15.64 9.41 -0.68
C PRO A 158 -15.69 9.41 0.85
N LYS A 159 -16.19 10.52 1.43
CA LYS A 159 -16.30 10.67 2.89
C LYS A 159 -17.30 9.66 3.46
N PRO A 160 -16.96 8.92 4.54
CA PRO A 160 -17.95 8.12 5.28
C PRO A 160 -19.06 9.02 5.82
N THR A 161 -20.30 8.51 5.82
CA THR A 161 -21.50 9.22 6.31
C THR A 161 -21.93 8.80 7.72
N SER A 162 -21.29 7.79 8.30
CA SER A 162 -21.62 7.24 9.62
C SER A 162 -20.40 6.60 10.29
N ASN A 163 -20.60 6.10 11.51
CA ASN A 163 -19.61 5.35 12.28
C ASN A 163 -19.33 3.93 11.73
N ALA A 164 -20.06 3.47 10.71
CA ALA A 164 -19.75 2.22 10.02
C ALA A 164 -18.46 2.38 9.19
N VAL A 165 -17.51 1.46 9.38
CA VAL A 165 -16.25 1.49 8.63
C VAL A 165 -16.49 1.16 7.15
N VAL A 166 -16.05 2.05 6.27
CA VAL A 166 -15.97 1.84 4.82
C VAL A 166 -14.55 1.34 4.48
N PRO A 167 -14.38 0.10 3.99
CA PRO A 167 -13.07 -0.42 3.59
C PRO A 167 -12.49 0.36 2.40
N LEU A 168 -11.17 0.54 2.35
CA LEU A 168 -10.51 1.28 1.25
C LEU A 168 -10.69 0.56 -0.11
N SER A 169 -10.78 -0.78 -0.10
CA SER A 169 -11.05 -1.62 -1.27
C SER A 169 -12.41 -1.36 -1.95
N LYS A 170 -13.33 -0.62 -1.32
CA LYS A 170 -14.57 -0.15 -1.98
C LYS A 170 -14.29 0.90 -3.07
N HIS A 171 -13.13 1.56 -3.02
CA HIS A 171 -12.78 2.72 -3.84
C HIS A 171 -11.42 2.59 -4.54
N CYS A 172 -10.66 1.53 -4.25
CA CYS A 172 -9.35 1.25 -4.82
C CYS A 172 -9.40 -0.08 -5.58
N LEU A 173 -8.69 -0.17 -6.71
CA LEU A 173 -8.70 -1.36 -7.55
C LEU A 173 -7.67 -2.39 -7.07
N ARG A 174 -8.03 -3.67 -7.23
CA ARG A 174 -7.17 -4.83 -6.97
C ARG A 174 -6.97 -5.59 -8.29
N TYR A 175 -5.72 -5.89 -8.61
CA TYR A 175 -5.31 -6.60 -9.81
C TYR A 175 -4.47 -7.83 -9.47
N ASP A 176 -4.33 -8.75 -10.42
CA ASP A 176 -3.47 -9.91 -10.33
C ASP A 176 -2.32 -9.84 -11.34
N TYR A 177 -1.07 -9.74 -10.84
CA TYR A 177 0.08 -9.54 -11.73
C TYR A 177 0.28 -10.70 -12.72
N SER A 178 -0.03 -11.92 -12.31
CA SER A 178 0.18 -13.12 -13.13
C SER A 178 -1.01 -13.41 -14.04
N ALA A 179 -2.24 -13.24 -13.56
CA ALA A 179 -3.44 -13.53 -14.37
C ALA A 179 -3.83 -12.41 -15.34
N GLU A 180 -3.45 -11.15 -15.07
CA GLU A 180 -3.88 -9.98 -15.86
C GLU A 180 -2.73 -9.31 -16.64
N ASP A 181 -1.68 -10.06 -17.01
CA ASP A 181 -0.49 -9.56 -17.73
C ASP A 181 0.10 -8.29 -17.09
N GLY A 182 0.39 -8.37 -15.79
CA GLY A 182 0.91 -7.25 -15.01
C GLY A 182 2.26 -6.73 -15.53
N ARG A 183 3.03 -7.58 -16.24
CA ARG A 183 4.25 -7.17 -16.95
C ARG A 183 3.96 -6.10 -18.00
N LYS A 184 2.78 -6.06 -18.60
CA LYS A 184 2.35 -5.04 -19.57
C LYS A 184 1.50 -3.95 -18.92
N ASN A 185 0.66 -4.34 -17.96
CA ASN A 185 -0.44 -3.50 -17.49
C ASN A 185 -0.17 -2.71 -16.20
N LEU A 186 0.86 -3.05 -15.41
CA LEU A 186 1.16 -2.35 -14.14
C LEU A 186 1.34 -0.83 -14.30
N GLY A 187 1.86 -0.39 -15.45
CA GLY A 187 1.99 1.03 -15.77
C GLY A 187 0.65 1.78 -15.91
N SER A 188 -0.40 1.13 -16.43
CA SER A 188 -1.73 1.72 -16.60
C SER A 188 -2.59 1.60 -15.34
N TRP A 189 -2.40 0.54 -14.54
CA TRP A 189 -3.01 0.39 -13.22
C TRP A 189 -2.58 1.50 -12.27
N ILE A 190 -1.28 1.78 -12.20
CA ILE A 190 -0.71 2.89 -11.40
C ILE A 190 -1.25 4.24 -11.86
N GLU A 191 -1.33 4.50 -13.17
CA GLU A 191 -1.88 5.76 -13.69
C GLU A 191 -3.39 5.89 -13.41
N SER A 192 -4.14 4.78 -13.41
CA SER A 192 -5.56 4.76 -13.03
C SER A 192 -5.75 5.13 -11.55
N ALA A 193 -4.92 4.59 -10.66
CA ALA A 193 -4.91 4.94 -9.25
C ALA A 193 -4.48 6.41 -9.00
N ALA A 194 -3.53 6.93 -9.79
CA ALA A 194 -3.15 8.35 -9.74
C ALA A 194 -4.34 9.26 -10.10
N LYS A 195 -5.01 8.97 -11.22
CA LYS A 195 -6.17 9.72 -11.71
C LYS A 195 -7.34 9.69 -10.73
N ALA A 196 -7.62 8.53 -10.12
CA ALA A 196 -8.66 8.41 -9.09
C ALA A 196 -8.40 9.34 -7.88
N ALA A 197 -7.13 9.57 -7.54
CA ALA A 197 -6.71 10.49 -6.49
C ALA A 197 -6.46 11.94 -6.95
N GLY A 198 -6.77 12.28 -8.21
CA GLY A 198 -6.55 13.62 -8.76
C GLY A 198 -5.07 14.02 -8.87
N ARG A 199 -4.17 13.06 -9.08
CA ARG A 199 -2.71 13.27 -9.15
C ARG A 199 -2.17 13.38 -10.57
#